data_AF-A0A4U5P092-F1
#
_entry.id   AF-A0A4U5P092-F1
#
_cell.length_a   1.000
_cell.length_b   1.000
_cell.length_c   1.000
_cell.angle_alpha   90.00
_cell.angle_beta   90.00
_cell.angle_gamma   90.00
#
_symmetry.space_group_name_H-M   'P 1'
#
loop_
_entity.id
_entity.type
_entity.pdbx_description
1 polymer ?
#
loop_
_entity_poly.entity_id
_entity_poly.type
_entity_poly.pdbx_seq_one_letter_code
_entity_poly.pdbx_strand_id
1 'polypeptide(L)'
;MSSVYSACSICSQAFSSIDALSLARCGHMSHSHCLKQAAQKLKKCGTCGHTVQNVQKLFVSVSSSPVVIPETALLRLKKAIEQLEKENKDLLLKTKKKTLKRHAAICEKRSESRVSDGPVDKQYQTIDASLVNLLASNRGLPVFHLRQ
;
A
#
# COMPACT_ATOMS: atom_id res chain seq x y z
N MET A 1 32.30 2.50 13.02
CA MET A 1 32.20 3.29 11.77
C MET A 1 31.50 2.42 10.73
N SER A 2 30.23 2.70 10.46
CA SER A 2 29.42 1.91 9.52
C SER A 2 29.82 2.26 8.09
N SER A 3 30.52 1.35 7.43
CA SER A 3 30.88 1.44 6.01
C SER A 3 29.62 1.52 5.17
N VAL A 4 29.37 2.68 4.54
CA VAL A 4 28.37 2.83 3.49
C VAL A 4 28.96 2.18 2.24
N TYR A 5 28.49 0.99 1.86
CA TYR A 5 28.94 0.31 0.65
C TYR A 5 28.51 1.11 -0.58
N SER A 6 29.41 1.96 -1.09
CA SER A 6 29.21 2.78 -2.31
C SER A 6 29.59 2.04 -3.59
N ALA A 7 30.15 0.83 -3.51
CA ALA A 7 30.61 0.05 -4.66
C ALA A 7 30.34 -1.46 -4.52
N CYS A 8 30.21 -2.14 -5.65
CA CYS A 8 30.06 -3.58 -5.72
C CYS A 8 31.39 -4.28 -5.44
N SER A 9 31.42 -5.22 -4.48
CA SER A 9 32.64 -5.96 -4.13
C SER A 9 33.09 -7.00 -5.15
N ILE A 10 32.31 -7.24 -6.21
CA ILE A 10 32.61 -8.23 -7.25
C ILE A 10 33.25 -7.58 -8.48
N CYS A 11 32.72 -6.44 -8.94
CA CYS A 11 33.24 -5.71 -10.10
C CYS A 11 33.97 -4.40 -9.74
N SER A 12 33.98 -4.03 -8.46
CA SER A 12 34.57 -2.79 -7.94
C SER A 12 33.99 -1.49 -8.51
N GLN A 13 32.85 -1.56 -9.21
CA GLN A 13 32.17 -0.38 -9.74
C GLN A 13 31.24 0.24 -8.68
N ALA A 14 31.16 1.58 -8.68
CA ALA A 14 30.24 2.32 -7.84
C ALA A 14 28.78 1.99 -8.18
N PHE A 15 27.90 2.03 -7.18
CA PHE A 15 26.47 1.87 -7.41
C PHE A 15 25.85 3.14 -7.98
N SER A 16 25.05 2.99 -9.04
CA SER A 16 24.20 4.03 -9.60
C SER A 16 22.76 3.91 -9.10
N SER A 17 21.99 4.99 -9.18
CA SER A 17 20.57 5.03 -8.80
C SER A 17 19.67 4.15 -9.67
N ILE A 18 20.14 3.74 -10.84
CA ILE A 18 19.42 2.85 -11.77
C ILE A 18 19.84 1.39 -11.65
N ASP A 19 20.84 1.09 -10.83
CA ASP A 19 21.39 -0.25 -10.75
C ASP A 19 20.43 -1.20 -10.03
N ALA A 20 20.21 -2.38 -10.61
CA ALA A 20 19.53 -3.45 -9.92
C ALA A 20 20.46 -4.04 -8.86
N LEU A 21 20.25 -3.73 -7.58
CA LEU A 21 21.06 -4.22 -6.49
C LEU A 21 20.49 -5.51 -5.88
N SER A 22 21.36 -6.34 -5.35
CA SER A 22 20.97 -7.54 -4.61
C SER A 22 21.78 -7.66 -3.32
N LEU A 23 21.12 -8.14 -2.27
CA LEU A 23 21.68 -8.37 -0.96
C LEU A 23 21.84 -9.88 -0.73
N ALA A 24 23.06 -10.30 -0.42
CA ALA A 24 23.29 -11.64 0.09
C ALA A 24 22.88 -11.74 1.56
N ARG A 25 22.56 -12.94 2.04
CA ARG A 25 22.22 -13.17 3.48
C ARG A 25 23.30 -12.72 4.46
N CYS A 26 24.56 -12.66 4.02
CA CYS A 26 25.66 -12.13 4.82
C CYS A 26 25.67 -10.60 4.95
N GLY A 27 24.67 -9.89 4.40
CA GLY A 27 24.55 -8.43 4.48
C GLY A 27 25.36 -7.67 3.43
N HIS A 28 26.12 -8.35 2.56
CA HIS A 28 26.88 -7.70 1.50
C HIS A 28 26.03 -7.43 0.26
N MET A 29 26.12 -6.20 -0.23
CA MET A 29 25.41 -5.72 -1.40
C MET A 29 26.28 -5.81 -2.65
N SER A 30 25.67 -6.13 -3.78
CA SER A 30 26.33 -6.21 -5.08
C SER A 30 25.33 -5.98 -6.20
N HIS A 31 25.80 -5.69 -7.42
CA HIS A 31 24.90 -5.70 -8.57
C HIS A 31 24.26 -7.09 -8.71
N SER A 32 22.98 -7.11 -9.07
CA SER A 32 22.21 -8.35 -9.18
C SER A 32 22.83 -9.32 -10.18
N HIS A 33 23.42 -8.82 -11.26
CA HIS A 33 24.10 -9.64 -12.25
C HIS A 33 25.42 -10.22 -11.69
N CYS A 34 26.22 -9.41 -11.00
CA CYS A 34 27.46 -9.85 -10.36
C CYS A 34 27.20 -10.95 -9.32
N LEU A 35 26.21 -10.74 -8.44
CA LEU A 35 25.91 -11.70 -7.38
C LEU A 35 25.39 -13.03 -7.93
N LYS A 36 24.57 -13.00 -8.99
CA LYS A 36 24.15 -14.22 -9.70
C LYS A 36 25.33 -14.98 -10.30
N GLN A 37 26.25 -14.26 -10.94
CA GLN A 37 27.43 -14.88 -11.55
C GLN A 37 28.36 -15.49 -10.49
N ALA A 38 28.57 -14.81 -9.36
CA ALA A 38 29.33 -15.33 -8.24
C ALA A 38 28.66 -16.55 -7.59
N ALA A 39 27.33 -16.55 -7.45
CA ALA A 39 26.58 -17.69 -6.93
C ALA A 39 26.71 -18.92 -7.84
N GLN A 40 26.73 -18.73 -9.16
CA GLN A 40 26.90 -19.82 -10.13
C GLN A 40 28.33 -20.40 -10.12
N LYS A 41 29.36 -19.53 -10.07
CA LYS A 41 30.76 -19.97 -10.18
C LYS A 41 31.36 -20.44 -8.86
N LEU A 42 31.19 -19.65 -7.80
CA LEU A 42 31.92 -19.83 -6.54
C LEU A 42 31.03 -20.32 -5.41
N LYS A 43 29.70 -20.16 -5.55
CA LYS A 43 28.70 -20.36 -4.48
C LYS A 43 29.00 -19.58 -3.20
N LYS A 44 29.92 -18.63 -3.23
CA LYS A 44 30.45 -17.88 -2.09
C LYS A 44 30.41 -16.37 -2.37
N CYS A 45 30.24 -15.59 -1.31
CA CYS A 45 30.21 -14.14 -1.36
C CYS A 45 31.62 -13.62 -1.64
N GLY A 46 31.76 -12.73 -2.62
CA GLY A 46 33.05 -12.12 -2.96
C GLY A 46 33.66 -11.28 -1.84
N THR A 47 32.85 -10.81 -0.88
CA THR A 47 33.33 -9.98 0.24
C THR A 47 33.77 -10.78 1.46
N CYS A 48 32.99 -11.79 1.88
CA CYS A 48 33.23 -12.50 3.15
C CYS A 48 33.34 -14.02 3.02
N GLY A 49 33.28 -14.57 1.81
CA GLY A 49 33.43 -16.02 1.57
C GLY A 49 32.26 -16.90 2.01
N HIS A 50 31.23 -16.35 2.69
CA HIS A 50 30.04 -17.11 3.08
C HIS A 50 29.22 -17.57 1.87
N THR A 51 28.55 -18.71 2.01
CA THR A 51 27.74 -19.28 0.93
C THR A 51 26.63 -18.33 0.50
N VAL A 52 26.50 -18.09 -0.80
CA VAL A 52 25.43 -17.25 -1.36
C VAL A 52 24.18 -18.11 -1.51
N GLN A 53 23.24 -17.95 -0.58
CA GLN A 53 21.90 -18.55 -0.63
C GLN A 53 20.85 -17.48 -0.36
N ASN A 54 19.67 -17.63 -0.98
CA ASN A 54 18.49 -16.78 -0.73
C ASN A 54 18.77 -15.27 -0.90
N VAL A 55 19.12 -14.89 -2.13
CA VAL A 55 19.41 -13.50 -2.50
C VAL A 55 18.14 -12.66 -2.55
N GLN A 56 18.16 -11.49 -1.93
CA GLN A 56 17.06 -10.52 -2.00
C GLN A 56 17.40 -9.42 -3.01
N LYS A 57 16.45 -9.09 -3.88
CA LYS A 57 16.59 -7.91 -4.76
C LYS A 57 16.25 -6.66 -3.96
N LEU A 58 17.09 -5.64 -4.09
CA LEU A 58 16.89 -4.32 -3.50
C LEU A 58 16.49 -3.33 -4.59
N PHE A 59 15.44 -2.56 -4.32
CA PHE A 59 15.04 -1.41 -5.12
C PHE A 59 15.36 -0.18 -4.30
N VAL A 60 16.45 0.51 -4.64
CA VAL A 60 16.91 1.68 -3.88
C VAL A 60 16.62 2.93 -4.70
N SER A 61 15.74 3.77 -4.20
CA SER A 61 15.54 5.12 -4.75
C SER A 61 16.64 6.02 -4.19
N VAL A 62 17.81 6.04 -4.84
CA VAL A 62 18.90 6.94 -4.47
C VAL A 62 18.60 8.31 -5.06
N SER A 63 17.91 9.17 -4.31
CA SER A 63 17.84 10.60 -4.64
C SER A 63 19.19 11.22 -4.28
N SER A 64 20.05 11.45 -5.27
CA SER A 64 21.38 12.05 -5.09
C SER A 64 21.35 13.52 -4.61
N SER A 65 20.16 14.09 -4.45
CA SER A 65 19.94 15.39 -3.83
C SER A 65 18.90 15.24 -2.71
N PRO A 66 19.00 16.02 -1.63
CA PRO A 66 17.85 16.21 -0.76
C PRO A 66 16.69 16.66 -1.64
N VAL A 67 15.55 15.98 -1.56
CA VAL A 67 14.33 16.39 -2.25
C VAL A 67 13.91 17.71 -1.60
N VAL A 68 14.45 18.82 -2.10
CA VAL A 68 14.03 20.17 -1.70
C VAL A 68 12.70 20.40 -2.40
N ILE A 69 11.60 20.08 -1.71
CA ILE A 69 10.27 20.47 -2.14
C ILE A 69 10.15 21.97 -1.87
N PRO A 70 10.04 22.83 -2.89
CA PRO A 70 9.86 24.25 -2.66
C PRO A 70 8.61 24.48 -1.81
N GLU A 71 8.64 25.43 -0.88
CA GLU A 71 7.52 25.71 0.04
C GLU A 71 6.22 25.98 -0.72
N THR A 72 6.33 26.58 -1.91
CA THR A 72 5.22 26.82 -2.84
C THR A 72 4.61 25.52 -3.40
N ALA A 73 5.43 24.50 -3.69
CA ALA A 73 4.96 23.19 -4.12
C ALA A 73 4.27 22.45 -2.96
N LEU A 74 4.81 22.56 -1.75
CA LEU A 74 4.20 21.99 -0.54
C LEU A 74 2.84 22.62 -0.25
N LEU A 75 2.71 23.94 -0.41
CA LEU A 75 1.43 24.65 -0.25
C LEU A 75 0.40 24.22 -1.31
N ARG A 76 0.83 24.05 -2.57
CA ARG A 76 -0.05 23.55 -3.64
C ARG A 76 -0.54 22.13 -3.36
N LEU A 77 0.35 21.25 -2.91
CA LEU A 77 -0.01 19.88 -2.55
C LEU A 77 -1.00 19.84 -1.39
N LYS A 78 -0.78 20.65 -0.34
CA LYS A 78 -1.72 20.76 0.79
C LYS A 78 -3.11 21.21 0.33
N LYS A 79 -3.19 22.23 -0.51
CA LYS A 79 -4.46 22.71 -1.07
C LYS A 79 -5.15 21.65 -1.93
N ALA A 80 -4.39 20.90 -2.74
CA ALA A 80 -4.94 19.82 -3.56
C ALA A 80 -5.51 18.68 -2.70
N ILE A 81 -4.82 18.31 -1.62
CA ILE A 81 -5.30 17.30 -0.67
C ILE A 81 -6.62 17.74 -0.03
N GLU A 82 -6.69 18.96 0.49
CA GLU A 82 -7.91 19.50 1.12
C GLU A 82 -9.11 19.53 0.15
N GLN A 83 -8.86 19.91 -1.11
CA GLN A 83 -9.88 19.91 -2.14
C GLN A 83 -10.39 18.49 -2.46
N LEU A 84 -9.49 17.53 -2.60
CA LEU A 84 -9.85 16.13 -2.87
C LEU A 84 -10.62 15.50 -1.70
N GLU A 85 -10.27 15.83 -0.46
CA GLU A 85 -10.99 15.37 0.73
C GLU A 85 -12.43 15.91 0.75
N LYS A 86 -12.60 17.19 0.39
CA LYS A 86 -13.93 17.81 0.27
C LYS A 86 -14.76 17.14 -0.83
N GLU A 87 -14.19 16.94 -2.01
CA GLU A 87 -14.86 16.28 -3.13
C GLU A 87 -15.27 14.84 -2.79
N ASN A 88 -14.39 14.08 -2.14
CA ASN A 88 -14.69 12.73 -1.68
C ASN A 88 -15.86 12.70 -0.68
N LYS A 89 -15.90 13.65 0.26
CA LYS A 89 -17.01 13.77 1.22
C LYS A 89 -18.34 14.06 0.52
N ASP A 90 -18.34 14.97 -0.45
CA ASP A 90 -19.54 15.32 -1.22
C ASP A 90 -20.03 14.15 -2.09
N LEU A 91 -19.11 13.42 -2.73
CA LEU A 91 -19.43 12.23 -3.50
C LEU A 91 -20.03 11.13 -2.62
N LEU A 92 -19.48 10.89 -1.44
CA LEU A 92 -20.02 9.93 -0.47
C LEU A 92 -21.45 10.31 -0.05
N LEU A 93 -21.71 11.59 0.25
CA LEU A 93 -23.05 12.06 0.60
C LEU A 93 -24.05 11.90 -0.56
N LYS A 94 -23.64 12.22 -1.78
CA LYS A 94 -24.47 12.04 -2.99
C LYS A 94 -24.82 10.56 -3.20
N THR A 95 -23.85 9.66 -3.05
CA THR A 95 -24.05 8.22 -3.20
C THR A 95 -25.00 7.70 -2.12
N LYS A 96 -24.79 8.07 -0.85
CA LYS A 96 -25.71 7.70 0.25
C LYS A 96 -27.14 8.15 -0.01
N LYS A 97 -27.34 9.42 -0.43
CA LYS A 97 -28.67 9.95 -0.78
C LYS A 97 -29.31 9.18 -1.93
N LYS A 98 -28.55 8.83 -2.96
CA LYS A 98 -29.05 8.02 -4.09
C LYS A 98 -29.46 6.62 -3.64
N THR A 99 -28.67 5.95 -2.81
CA THR A 99 -29.00 4.63 -2.25
C THR A 99 -30.26 4.68 -1.39
N LEU A 100 -30.37 5.67 -0.50
CA LEU A 100 -31.57 5.86 0.33
C LEU A 100 -32.82 6.10 -0.52
N LYS A 101 -32.74 6.93 -1.56
CA LYS A 101 -33.87 7.16 -2.49
C LYS A 101 -34.28 5.88 -3.23
N ARG A 102 -33.31 5.06 -3.65
CA ARG A 102 -33.59 3.76 -4.29
C ARG A 102 -34.30 2.81 -3.31
N HIS A 103 -33.82 2.73 -2.06
CA HIS A 103 -34.46 1.90 -1.04
C HIS A 103 -35.89 2.38 -0.71
N ALA A 104 -36.10 3.69 -0.57
CA ALA A 104 -37.43 4.26 -0.33
C ALA A 104 -38.40 3.92 -1.48
N ALA A 105 -37.99 4.12 -2.74
CA ALA A 105 -38.82 3.81 -3.91
C ALA A 105 -39.13 2.30 -4.04
N ILE A 106 -38.21 1.41 -3.63
CA ILE A 106 -38.47 -0.04 -3.58
C ILE A 106 -39.49 -0.37 -2.48
N CYS A 107 -39.42 0.30 -1.33
CA CYS A 107 -40.35 0.11 -0.23
C CYS A 107 -41.78 0.57 -0.60
N GLU A 108 -41.91 1.73 -1.24
CA GLU A 108 -43.19 2.29 -1.72
C GLU A 108 -43.86 1.38 -2.78
N LYS A 109 -43.11 0.88 -3.76
CA LYS A 109 -43.62 -0.09 -4.74
C LYS A 109 -44.05 -1.42 -4.12
N ARG A 110 -43.54 -1.74 -2.92
CA ARG A 110 -43.91 -2.96 -2.17
C ARG A 110 -45.15 -2.75 -1.31
N SER A 111 -45.47 -1.52 -0.89
CA SER A 111 -46.76 -1.21 -0.24
C SER A 111 -47.92 -1.22 -1.23
N GLU A 112 -47.69 -0.85 -2.50
CA GLU A 112 -48.73 -0.87 -3.54
C GLU A 112 -49.04 -2.28 -4.08
N SER A 113 -48.13 -3.24 -3.91
CA SER A 113 -48.29 -4.63 -4.38
C SER A 113 -48.81 -5.61 -3.33
N ARG A 114 -49.05 -5.18 -2.07
CA ARG A 114 -49.66 -6.03 -1.03
C ARG A 114 -51.17 -5.86 -0.98
N VAL A 115 -51.83 -6.40 -1.98
CA VAL A 115 -53.19 -6.95 -1.88
C VAL A 115 -53.14 -8.39 -2.40
N SER A 116 -52.41 -9.29 -1.72
CA SER A 116 -52.62 -10.75 -1.67
C SER A 116 -51.40 -11.49 -1.09
N ASP A 117 -51.57 -12.00 0.14
CA ASP A 117 -51.14 -13.27 0.73
C ASP A 117 -49.66 -13.73 0.83
N GLY A 118 -49.27 -14.09 2.07
CA GLY A 118 -48.21 -15.06 2.38
C GLY A 118 -47.27 -14.67 3.54
N PRO A 119 -47.00 -15.54 4.54
CA PRO A 119 -46.11 -15.23 5.65
C PRO A 119 -44.65 -15.30 5.19
N VAL A 120 -43.99 -14.14 5.07
CA VAL A 120 -42.56 -14.05 4.71
C VAL A 120 -41.72 -14.23 5.97
N ASP A 121 -41.42 -15.49 6.28
CA ASP A 121 -40.58 -15.90 7.39
C ASP A 121 -39.07 -15.61 7.13
N LYS A 122 -38.45 -14.97 8.14
CA LYS A 122 -37.06 -15.13 8.63
C LYS A 122 -35.83 -14.79 7.79
N GLN A 123 -35.92 -14.46 6.50
CA GLN A 123 -34.68 -14.14 5.74
C GLN A 123 -34.24 -12.67 5.78
N TYR A 124 -35.10 -11.76 6.27
CA TYR A 124 -34.83 -10.30 6.26
C TYR A 124 -34.20 -9.76 7.55
N GLN A 125 -34.23 -10.49 8.67
CA GLN A 125 -33.54 -10.05 9.90
C GLN A 125 -32.00 -10.18 9.80
N THR A 126 -31.51 -11.02 8.89
CA THR A 126 -30.07 -11.29 8.74
C THR A 126 -29.32 -10.19 7.96
N ILE A 127 -30.02 -9.41 7.14
CA ILE A 127 -29.41 -8.37 6.28
C ILE A 127 -29.08 -7.11 7.10
N ASP A 128 -29.93 -6.73 8.05
CA ASP A 128 -29.65 -5.60 8.94
C ASP A 128 -28.48 -5.88 9.89
N ALA A 129 -28.36 -7.12 10.40
CA ALA A 129 -27.25 -7.51 11.27
C ALA A 129 -25.87 -7.48 10.55
N SER A 130 -25.81 -7.86 9.27
CA SER A 130 -24.57 -7.81 8.48
C SER A 130 -24.12 -6.37 8.18
N LEU A 131 -25.05 -5.45 7.95
CA LEU A 131 -24.75 -4.04 7.73
C LEU A 131 -24.26 -3.34 9.00
N VAL A 132 -24.84 -3.69 10.16
CA VAL A 132 -24.38 -3.20 11.48
C VAL A 132 -22.99 -3.75 11.82
N ASN A 133 -22.69 -5.02 11.52
CA ASN A 133 -21.36 -5.60 11.74
C ASN A 133 -20.28 -5.00 10.82
N LEU A 134 -20.61 -4.64 9.57
CA LEU A 134 -19.68 -3.92 8.68
C LEU A 134 -19.34 -2.51 9.19
N LEU A 135 -20.27 -1.87 9.91
CA LEU A 135 -20.07 -0.55 10.53
C LEU A 135 -19.25 -0.62 11.83
N ALA A 136 -19.33 -1.74 12.56
CA ALA A 136 -18.54 -1.98 13.77
C ALA A 136 -17.06 -2.29 13.46
N SER A 137 -16.78 -3.03 12.38
CA SER A 137 -15.41 -3.45 12.01
C SER A 137 -14.51 -2.33 11.47
N ASN A 138 -15.07 -1.16 11.12
CA ASN A 138 -14.30 -0.01 10.62
C ASN A 138 -13.82 0.97 11.71
N ARG A 139 -13.98 0.65 13.00
CA ARG A 139 -13.45 1.45 14.12
C ARG A 139 -12.05 1.01 14.61
N GLY A 140 -11.31 0.24 13.81
CA GLY A 140 -10.00 -0.27 14.18
C GLY A 140 -8.97 -0.09 13.07
N LEU A 141 -8.57 1.15 12.78
CA LEU A 141 -7.26 1.39 12.16
C LEU A 141 -6.30 1.86 13.26
N PRO A 142 -5.12 1.24 13.39
CA PRO A 142 -4.15 1.62 14.42
C PRO A 142 -3.66 3.04 14.15
N VAL A 143 -3.84 3.91 15.14
CA VAL A 143 -3.09 5.17 15.25
C VAL A 143 -1.63 4.78 15.42
N PHE A 144 -0.80 5.00 14.40
CA PHE A 144 0.64 4.90 14.55
C PHE A 144 1.09 6.00 15.50
N HIS A 145 1.35 5.64 16.75
CA HIS A 145 2.11 6.47 17.67
C HIS A 145 3.52 6.63 17.13
N LEU A 146 3.85 7.82 16.63
CA LEU A 146 5.22 8.31 16.56
C LEU A 146 5.74 8.43 17.99
N ARG A 147 6.56 7.47 18.42
CA ARG A 147 7.47 7.67 19.55
C ARG A 147 8.68 8.45 19.03
N GLN A 148 8.89 9.62 19.63
CA GLN A 148 10.19 10.29 19.68
C GLN A 148 11.13 9.49 20.59
#